data_AF-A0A2D6A3E2-F1
#
_entry.id   AF-A0A2D6A3E2-F1
#
_cell.length_a   1.000
_cell.length_b   1.000
_cell.length_c   1.000
_cell.angle_alpha   90.00
_cell.angle_beta   90.00
_cell.angle_gamma   90.00
#
_symmetry.space_group_name_H-M   'P 1'
#
loop_
_entity.id
_entity.type
_entity.pdbx_description
1 polymer ?
#
loop_
_entity_poly.entity_id
_entity_poly.type
_entity_poly.pdbx_seq_one_letter_code
_entity_poly.pdbx_strand_id
1 'polypeptide(L)' 'MWWWGEAEPLVFGFIPIGLAWHVLISLAAGAVWWLASRFCWPADLDQLDAE' A
#
# COMPACT_ATOMS: atom_id res chain seq x y z
N MET A 1 -12.53 17.33 11.78
CA MET A 1 -11.29 17.05 12.53
C MET A 1 -11.05 15.56 12.41
N TRP A 2 -9.92 15.13 11.85
CA TRP A 2 -9.60 13.72 11.61
C TRP A 2 -8.89 13.11 12.83
N TRP A 3 -8.89 11.78 12.97
CA TRP A 3 -8.31 11.02 14.10
C TRP A 3 -6.76 11.01 14.12
N TRP A 4 -6.10 12.12 13.78
CA TRP A 4 -4.64 12.23 13.75
C TRP A 4 -3.99 12.22 15.15
N GLY A 5 -4.73 12.62 16.19
CA GLY A 5 -4.25 12.67 17.57
C GLY A 5 -5.12 11.89 18.56
N GLU A 6 -6.17 11.21 18.08
CA GLU A 6 -7.13 10.51 18.93
C GLU A 6 -6.81 9.01 18.94
N ALA A 7 -6.71 8.41 20.13
CA ALA A 7 -6.53 6.97 20.29
C ALA A 7 -7.83 6.19 20.05
N GLU A 8 -8.98 6.85 20.24
CA GLU A 8 -10.32 6.28 20.08
C GLU A 8 -11.01 6.82 18.81
N PRO A 9 -11.86 6.02 18.15
CA PRO A 9 -12.22 4.64 18.45
C PRO A 9 -11.11 3.62 18.10
N LEU A 10 -11.05 2.54 18.87
CA LEU A 10 -10.13 1.42 18.63
C LEU A 10 -10.78 0.40 17.68
N VAL A 11 -10.12 0.11 16.57
CA VAL A 11 -10.43 -1.00 15.65
C VAL A 11 -9.84 -2.29 16.23
N PHE A 12 -10.61 -3.38 16.17
CA PHE A 12 -10.25 -4.69 16.77
C PHE A 12 -9.92 -4.65 18.27
N GLY A 13 -10.27 -3.57 18.98
CA GLY A 13 -10.05 -3.40 20.42
C GLY A 13 -8.65 -2.96 20.83
N PHE A 14 -7.72 -2.72 19.89
CA PHE A 14 -6.34 -2.29 20.23
C PHE A 14 -5.67 -1.34 19.23
N ILE A 15 -6.20 -1.18 18.01
CA ILE A 15 -5.60 -0.33 16.99
C ILE A 15 -6.37 0.99 16.90
N PRO A 16 -5.76 2.17 17.15
CA PRO A 16 -6.42 3.44 16.90
C PRO A 16 -6.88 3.56 15.45
N ILE A 17 -8.09 4.06 15.21
CA ILE A 17 -8.65 4.16 13.84
C ILE A 17 -7.78 4.99 12.89
N GLY A 18 -7.10 6.02 13.41
CA GLY A 18 -6.12 6.78 12.64
C GLY A 18 -4.99 5.88 12.13
N LEU A 19 -4.45 5.01 12.99
CA LEU A 19 -3.38 4.06 12.62
C LEU A 19 -3.89 2.97 11.68
N ALA A 20 -5.11 2.46 11.89
CA ALA A 20 -5.73 1.49 10.99
C ALA A 20 -5.83 2.04 9.55
N TRP A 21 -6.16 3.33 9.40
CA TRP A 21 -6.14 4.01 8.11
C TRP A 21 -4.75 4.03 7.47
N HIS A 22 -3.70 4.32 8.26
CA HIS A 22 -2.32 4.30 7.76
C HIS A 22 -1.90 2.91 7.27
N VAL A 23 -2.27 1.86 8.01
CA VAL A 23 -2.00 0.47 7.59
C VAL A 23 -2.67 0.17 6.26
N LEU A 24 -3.95 0.52 6.11
CA LEU A 24 -4.71 0.28 4.88
C LEU A 24 -4.10 0.98 3.66
N ILE A 25 -3.73 2.26 3.78
CA ILE A 25 -3.14 2.99 2.64
C ILE A 25 -1.76 2.43 2.27
N SER A 26 -0.94 2.02 3.23
CA SER A 26 0.36 1.40 2.96
C SER A 26 0.20 0.06 2.26
N LEU A 27 -0.74 -0.78 2.70
CA LEU A 27 -1.06 -2.04 2.04
C LEU A 27 -1.58 -1.81 0.62
N ALA A 28 -2.47 -0.83 0.43
CA ALA A 28 -2.98 -0.47 -0.88
C ALA A 28 -1.85 -0.01 -1.81
N ALA A 29 -0.94 0.86 -1.34
CA ALA A 29 0.19 1.32 -2.13
C ALA A 29 1.12 0.17 -2.54
N GLY A 30 1.42 -0.75 -1.62
CA GLY A 30 2.18 -1.96 -1.93
C GLY A 30 1.49 -2.87 -2.94
N ALA A 31 0.17 -3.08 -2.78
CA ALA A 31 -0.64 -3.86 -3.72
C ALA A 31 -0.67 -3.24 -5.12
N VAL A 32 -0.79 -1.91 -5.21
CA VAL A 32 -0.75 -1.17 -6.48
C VAL A 32 0.59 -1.37 -7.16
N TRP A 33 1.70 -1.26 -6.44
CA TRP A 33 3.04 -1.49 -7.00
C TRP A 33 3.28 -2.93 -7.43
N TRP A 34 2.79 -3.89 -6.64
CA TRP A 34 2.82 -5.30 -7.01
C TRP A 34 1.99 -5.59 -8.26
N LEU A 35 0.83 -4.96 -8.40
CA LEU A 35 0.00 -5.08 -9.60
C LEU A 35 0.73 -4.44 -10.80
N ALA A 36 1.28 -3.24 -10.63
CA ALA A 36 2.02 -2.54 -11.67
C ALA A 36 3.22 -3.35 -12.17
N SER A 37 3.95 -4.03 -11.29
CA SER A 37 5.08 -4.88 -11.71
C SER A 37 4.65 -6.13 -12.48
N ARG A 38 3.40 -6.58 -12.34
CA ARG A 38 2.86 -7.73 -13.08
C ARG A 38 2.24 -7.34 -14.42
N PHE A 39 1.58 -6.19 -14.48
CA PHE A 39 0.80 -5.79 -15.65
C PHE A 39 1.48 -4.74 -16.52
N CYS A 40 2.24 -3.82 -15.93
CA CYS A 40 2.86 -2.71 -16.65
C CYS A 40 4.35 -2.94 -16.93
N TRP A 41 4.99 -3.87 -16.23
CA TRP A 41 6.40 -4.17 -16.44
C TRP A 41 6.58 -5.11 -17.65
N PRO A 42 7.39 -4.75 -18.65
CA PRO A 42 7.63 -5.60 -19.81
C PRO A 42 8.38 -6.87 -19.41
N ALA A 43 8.01 -8.02 -19.99
CA ALA A 43 8.69 -9.29 -19.73
C ALA A 43 9.98 -9.45 -20.53
N ASP A 44 10.10 -8.79 -21.68
CA ASP A 44 11.24 -8.90 -22.61
C ASP A 44 12.28 -7.80 -22.43
N LEU A 45 12.44 -7.26 -21.22
CA LEU A 45 13.47 -6.25 -20.96
C LEU A 45 14.89 -6.75 -21.26
N ASP A 46 15.14 -8.04 -21.04
CA ASP A 46 16.45 -8.66 -21.31
C ASP A 46 16.79 -8.74 -22.81
N GLN A 47 15.80 -8.63 -23.71
CA GLN A 47 16.03 -8.70 -25.17
C GLN A 47 16.48 -7.36 -25.75
N LEU A 48 16.08 -6.24 -25.15
CA LEU A 48 16.40 -4.89 -25.62
C LEU A 48 17.88 -4.49 -25.38
N ASP A 49 18.55 -5.10 -24.40
CA ASP A 49 19.93 -4.78 -24.03
C ASP A 49 20.98 -5.63 -24.79
N ALA A 50 20.54 -6.66 -25.53
CA ALA A 50 21.41 -7.60 -26.22
C ALA A 50 21.72 -7.23 -27.69
N GLU A 51 21.11 -6.15 -28.20
CA GLU A 51 21.24 -5.63 -29.58
C GLU A 51 22.17 -4.42 -29.72
#